data_AF-A0A453CKW3-F1
#
_entry.id   AF-A0A453CKW3-F1
#
_cell.length_a   1.000
_cell.length_b   1.000
_cell.length_c   1.000
_cell.angle_alpha   90.00
_cell.angle_beta   90.00
_cell.angle_gamma   90.00
#
_symmetry.space_group_name_H-M   'P 1'
#
loop_
_entity.id
_entity.type
_entity.pdbx_description
1 polymer ?
#
loop_
_entity_poly.entity_id
_entity_poly.type
_entity_poly.pdbx_seq_one_letter_code
_entity_poly.pdbx_strand_id
1 'polypeptide(L)'
;TKSKPFASAPPAAHSPSSRSPIESMQPPCLGACGGSPAVLGPGAHRHRPSTSTRATVRCAARGGKASSRGKENVWSVDNERAAEQKARSQKNHRGRRRPGGRSRAPPPPGRRKENDAGTRVLVSGAMLVEVETVLQTQESVLRPSWDTFASSLSGVWKGVGAVFSPITAEMEPVGLGSKQEYLYDCYTLSLIEKSYDSGHGTEIRRKTNWVQLNPHGEAEKQSASDDEWNHGSSSGTVDLPAHEYFDLKRSDVLDEDVMIEEPGIVFFEDGSYSRGPLDIEIGEYDESKYFLSPTYQFEQSLVKGCHKRLRIVHTIEFNEGGANIQTVRVAVYEEKWASPANIHVEDNTPVDVSPFSQRKRTKPSELTGPWKVYEVSATPIFSEKVKEIEGGAAFVYLCMETMKKRSLPESSVFFGEEEMLDMQDVTILWLPGGVTAYVDVDKDGILCIGVSWYSEEGINLVMERDYGTDGKLREVRMKTEIKRRWNQPVPP
;
A
#
# COMPACT_ATOMS: atom_id res chain seq x y z
N THR A 1 -25.23 -75.43 6.74
CA THR A 1 -24.90 -76.50 7.71
C THR A 1 -23.48 -76.29 8.21
N LYS A 2 -23.36 -75.90 9.50
CA LYS A 2 -22.19 -75.96 10.42
C LYS A 2 -20.88 -75.24 10.00
N SER A 3 -20.15 -74.48 10.82
CA SER A 3 -20.30 -73.93 12.18
C SER A 3 -19.03 -73.08 12.47
N LYS A 4 -19.22 -71.89 13.05
CA LYS A 4 -18.25 -71.01 13.76
C LYS A 4 -17.60 -71.72 14.99
N PRO A 5 -16.86 -71.05 15.92
CA PRO A 5 -15.76 -70.06 15.88
C PRO A 5 -14.63 -70.44 16.90
N PHE A 6 -13.62 -69.60 17.16
CA PHE A 6 -13.11 -69.36 18.54
C PHE A 6 -12.34 -68.03 18.64
N ALA A 7 -12.60 -67.32 19.74
CA ALA A 7 -11.97 -66.07 20.17
C ALA A 7 -10.91 -66.35 21.25
N SER A 8 -9.93 -65.46 21.43
CA SER A 8 -9.48 -64.98 22.75
C SER A 8 -8.31 -63.99 22.66
N ALA A 9 -8.40 -62.93 23.46
CA ALA A 9 -7.32 -62.09 24.01
C ALA A 9 -7.50 -62.11 25.55
N PRO A 10 -6.66 -61.48 26.40
CA PRO A 10 -5.25 -61.06 26.37
C PRO A 10 -4.48 -61.63 27.61
N PRO A 11 -3.33 -61.06 28.05
CA PRO A 11 -3.39 -60.15 29.21
C PRO A 11 -2.38 -58.96 29.19
N ALA A 12 -2.53 -58.12 30.22
CA ALA A 12 -2.05 -56.76 30.39
C ALA A 12 -0.75 -56.58 31.21
N ALA A 13 -0.40 -55.30 31.41
CA ALA A 13 0.50 -54.67 32.41
C ALA A 13 1.92 -54.32 31.89
N HIS A 14 2.58 -53.19 32.16
CA HIS A 14 2.45 -52.13 33.17
C HIS A 14 3.00 -50.79 32.63
N SER A 15 2.43 -49.68 33.09
CA SER A 15 3.00 -48.32 33.11
C SER A 15 4.03 -48.15 34.25
N PRO A 16 4.88 -47.10 34.19
CA PRO A 16 4.86 -46.17 35.32
C PRO A 16 4.81 -44.69 34.91
N SER A 17 4.13 -43.95 35.77
CA SER A 17 3.98 -42.50 35.84
C SER A 17 5.26 -41.76 36.25
N SER A 18 5.42 -40.53 35.78
CA SER A 18 6.06 -39.47 36.59
C SER A 18 5.39 -38.12 36.36
N ARG A 19 5.13 -37.46 37.49
CA ARG A 19 4.41 -36.19 37.67
C ARG A 19 5.22 -34.98 37.18
N SER A 20 4.46 -33.94 36.88
CA SER A 20 4.86 -32.54 36.66
C SER A 20 5.55 -31.89 37.89
N PRO A 21 6.22 -30.76 37.65
CA PRO A 21 5.86 -29.56 38.39
C PRO A 21 5.53 -28.37 37.47
N ILE A 22 4.62 -27.57 37.99
CA ILE A 22 4.15 -26.27 37.50
C ILE A 22 5.29 -25.26 37.64
N GLU A 23 5.62 -24.54 36.57
CA GLU A 23 6.21 -23.22 36.67
C GLU A 23 5.63 -22.32 35.58
N SER A 24 5.04 -21.22 36.04
CA SER A 24 4.38 -20.18 35.27
C SER A 24 5.42 -19.26 34.61
N MET A 25 5.38 -19.13 33.29
CA MET A 25 5.83 -17.91 32.62
C MET A 25 4.87 -17.57 31.48
N GLN A 26 4.43 -16.31 31.51
CA GLN A 26 3.51 -15.69 30.57
C GLN A 26 4.08 -15.70 29.14
N PRO A 27 3.27 -15.97 28.10
CA PRO A 27 3.63 -15.60 26.74
C PRO A 27 3.43 -14.09 26.52
N PRO A 28 4.29 -13.41 25.74
CA PRO A 28 4.04 -12.05 25.31
C PRO A 28 2.85 -12.02 24.34
N CYS A 29 1.99 -11.04 24.56
CA CYS A 29 0.71 -10.83 23.92
C CYS A 29 0.87 -10.61 22.41
N LEU A 30 0.47 -11.59 21.61
CA LEU A 30 0.10 -11.41 20.20
C LEU A 30 -1.37 -11.81 20.10
N GLY A 31 -2.25 -10.82 19.99
CA GLY A 31 -3.67 -11.05 19.79
C GLY A 31 -4.55 -9.83 20.07
N ALA A 32 -5.55 -9.65 19.19
CA ALA A 32 -6.62 -8.65 19.14
C ALA A 32 -6.24 -7.31 18.46
N CYS A 33 -6.99 -6.82 17.48
CA CYS A 33 -8.45 -6.75 17.49
C CYS A 33 -9.09 -6.97 16.09
N GLY A 34 -9.82 -8.07 15.94
CA GLY A 34 -10.93 -8.20 14.99
C GLY A 34 -12.17 -8.55 15.82
N GLY A 35 -13.11 -7.62 15.91
CA GLY A 35 -14.30 -7.77 16.75
C GLY A 35 -15.43 -6.89 16.25
N SER A 36 -16.26 -7.46 15.38
CA SER A 36 -17.54 -6.86 14.97
C SER A 36 -18.51 -6.81 16.15
N PRO A 37 -19.27 -5.71 16.35
CA PRO A 37 -20.31 -5.67 17.36
C PRO A 37 -21.57 -6.39 16.86
N ALA A 38 -22.03 -7.35 17.67
CA ALA A 38 -23.31 -8.02 17.48
C ALA A 38 -24.48 -7.02 17.66
N VAL A 39 -25.36 -6.98 16.65
CA VAL A 39 -26.62 -6.23 16.67
C VAL A 39 -27.63 -6.94 17.57
N LEU A 40 -28.00 -6.32 18.67
CA LEU A 40 -29.17 -6.70 19.48
C LEU A 40 -30.38 -5.87 19.04
N GLY A 41 -31.44 -6.54 18.59
CA GLY A 41 -32.67 -5.92 18.08
C GLY A 41 -33.52 -5.19 19.14
N PRO A 42 -34.42 -4.28 18.75
CA PRO A 42 -35.18 -3.48 19.69
C PRO A 42 -36.47 -4.18 20.13
N GLY A 43 -36.56 -4.51 21.41
CA GLY A 43 -37.80 -4.81 22.11
C GLY A 43 -38.48 -3.53 22.60
N ALA A 44 -39.75 -3.35 22.24
CA ALA A 44 -40.58 -2.22 22.62
C ALA A 44 -40.88 -2.20 24.12
N HIS A 45 -40.74 -1.05 24.79
CA HIS A 45 -41.61 -0.67 25.90
C HIS A 45 -41.75 0.86 26.01
N ARG A 46 -43.00 1.31 25.90
CA ARG A 46 -43.50 2.66 26.21
C ARG A 46 -43.32 2.94 27.70
N HIS A 47 -42.90 4.16 28.08
CA HIS A 47 -43.49 4.93 29.19
C HIS A 47 -42.93 6.39 29.21
N ARG A 48 -43.85 7.35 29.13
CA ARG A 48 -43.80 8.76 29.63
C ARG A 48 -45.11 8.93 30.42
N PRO A 49 -45.33 9.93 31.32
CA PRO A 49 -44.68 11.25 31.53
C PRO A 49 -44.26 11.47 33.02
N SER A 50 -43.71 12.57 33.55
CA SER A 50 -44.16 13.98 33.54
C SER A 50 -43.15 14.96 34.23
N THR A 51 -43.09 16.19 33.70
CA THR A 51 -42.89 17.53 34.32
C THR A 51 -42.12 17.74 35.64
N SER A 52 -41.12 18.65 35.62
CA SER A 52 -41.03 19.82 36.54
C SER A 52 -39.78 20.71 36.31
N THR A 53 -40.06 21.97 35.94
CA THR A 53 -39.51 23.25 36.47
C THR A 53 -38.01 23.60 36.45
N ARG A 54 -37.65 24.45 35.47
CA ARG A 54 -37.06 25.80 35.60
C ARG A 54 -36.01 26.06 36.71
N ALA A 55 -34.77 26.34 36.29
CA ALA A 55 -33.90 27.31 36.96
C ALA A 55 -33.07 28.06 35.91
N THR A 56 -33.44 29.33 35.71
CA THR A 56 -32.68 30.34 34.98
C THR A 56 -31.68 31.00 35.92
N VAL A 57 -30.40 31.05 35.53
CA VAL A 57 -29.46 32.07 36.00
C VAL A 57 -28.88 32.76 34.78
N ARG A 58 -29.26 34.04 34.61
CA ARG A 58 -28.61 34.99 33.71
C ARG A 58 -27.55 35.73 34.52
N CYS A 59 -26.34 35.83 33.99
CA CYS A 59 -25.47 36.98 34.21
C CYS A 59 -25.00 37.48 32.84
N ALA A 60 -25.32 38.75 32.56
CA ALA A 60 -24.89 39.48 31.38
C ALA A 60 -23.63 40.27 31.68
N ALA A 61 -22.80 40.47 30.65
CA ALA A 61 -22.05 41.68 30.29
C ALA A 61 -20.58 41.40 29.92
N ARG A 62 -20.27 41.39 28.63
CA ARG A 62 -19.59 42.50 27.94
C ARG A 62 -19.20 42.06 26.53
N GLY A 63 -19.55 42.90 25.55
CA GLY A 63 -19.08 42.76 24.19
C GLY A 63 -17.56 42.91 24.11
N GLY A 64 -16.94 41.97 23.41
CA GLY A 64 -15.60 42.08 22.88
C GLY A 64 -15.59 41.33 21.54
N LYS A 65 -15.44 42.07 20.43
CA LYS A 65 -15.09 41.49 19.14
C LYS A 65 -13.72 40.81 19.31
N ALA A 66 -13.69 39.48 19.33
CA ALA A 66 -12.46 38.72 19.21
C ALA A 66 -12.32 38.24 17.77
N SER A 67 -11.30 38.77 17.10
CA SER A 67 -10.87 38.38 15.76
C SER A 67 -10.51 36.88 15.76
N SER A 68 -10.98 36.19 14.73
CA SER A 68 -10.55 34.85 14.35
C SER A 68 -9.06 34.88 13.96
N ARG A 69 -8.18 34.63 14.92
CA ARG A 69 -6.83 34.16 14.62
C ARG A 69 -6.87 32.64 14.67
N GLY A 70 -7.04 32.04 13.50
CA GLY A 70 -6.71 30.63 13.29
C GLY A 70 -5.27 30.41 13.73
N LYS A 71 -5.04 29.36 14.52
CA LYS A 71 -3.69 28.86 14.76
C LYS A 71 -3.20 28.31 13.42
N GLU A 72 -2.16 28.94 12.91
CA GLU A 72 -1.49 28.55 11.67
C GLU A 72 -0.96 27.12 11.81
N ASN A 73 -1.17 26.32 10.77
CA ASN A 73 -0.60 24.98 10.64
C ASN A 73 0.92 25.08 10.79
N VAL A 74 1.48 24.28 11.70
CA VAL A 74 2.92 24.28 12.00
C VAL A 74 3.75 23.77 10.80
N TRP A 75 3.12 23.19 9.77
CA TRP A 75 3.78 22.91 8.47
C TRP A 75 3.89 24.10 7.51
N SER A 76 3.09 25.15 7.65
CA SER A 76 3.22 26.35 6.79
C SER A 76 4.11 27.45 7.37
N VAL A 77 4.22 27.55 8.70
CA VAL A 77 4.98 28.63 9.37
C VAL A 77 6.50 28.40 9.30
N ASP A 78 6.94 27.14 9.37
CA ASP A 78 8.36 26.82 9.28
C ASP A 78 8.88 26.91 7.82
N ASN A 79 8.00 26.71 6.84
CA ASN A 79 8.30 26.96 5.41
C ASN A 79 8.55 28.45 5.12
N GLU A 80 7.74 29.36 5.68
CA GLU A 80 7.97 30.79 5.53
C GLU A 80 9.24 31.25 6.26
N ARG A 81 9.48 30.78 7.50
CA ARG A 81 10.70 31.14 8.25
C ARG A 81 11.99 30.59 7.62
N ALA A 82 11.96 29.39 7.06
CA ALA A 82 13.10 28.79 6.35
C ALA A 82 13.39 29.52 5.01
N ALA A 83 12.35 29.91 4.27
CA ALA A 83 12.47 30.72 3.07
C ALA A 83 13.01 32.14 3.39
N GLU A 84 12.54 32.77 4.47
CA GLU A 84 13.04 34.07 4.94
C GLU A 84 14.50 34.00 5.40
N GLN A 85 14.93 32.92 6.08
CA GLN A 85 16.34 32.71 6.46
C GLN A 85 17.25 32.43 5.26
N LYS A 86 16.80 31.68 4.24
CA LYS A 86 17.53 31.50 2.96
C LYS A 86 17.67 32.83 2.19
N ALA A 87 16.62 33.65 2.15
CA ALA A 87 16.66 34.97 1.51
C ALA A 87 17.56 35.98 2.26
N ARG A 88 17.65 35.87 3.59
CA ARG A 88 18.47 36.77 4.44
C ARG A 88 19.95 36.38 4.45
N SER A 89 20.28 35.10 4.32
CA SER A 89 21.66 34.59 4.23
C SER A 89 22.30 34.85 2.85
N GLN A 90 21.53 34.82 1.75
CA GLN A 90 22.04 35.17 0.42
C GLN A 90 22.37 36.67 0.25
N LYS A 91 21.73 37.57 1.00
CA LYS A 91 22.01 39.02 0.93
C LYS A 91 23.30 39.46 1.63
N ASN A 92 23.90 38.62 2.47
CA ASN A 92 25.04 39.01 3.33
C ASN A 92 26.43 38.54 2.82
N HIS A 93 26.54 37.94 1.63
CA HIS A 93 27.84 37.53 1.06
C HIS A 93 28.50 38.57 0.15
N ARG A 94 28.42 39.86 0.50
CA ARG A 94 29.30 40.89 -0.07
C ARG A 94 30.26 41.43 0.99
N GLY A 95 31.47 40.88 0.98
CA GLY A 95 32.68 41.56 1.43
C GLY A 95 33.13 41.28 2.86
N ARG A 96 34.03 40.30 3.04
CA ARG A 96 35.05 40.38 4.10
C ARG A 96 36.33 39.67 3.67
N ARG A 97 37.27 40.44 3.11
CA ARG A 97 38.66 40.03 2.88
C ARG A 97 39.31 39.67 4.22
N ARG A 98 39.91 38.49 4.32
CA ARG A 98 40.97 38.17 5.30
C ARG A 98 42.27 37.88 4.54
N PRO A 99 43.43 38.40 4.99
CA PRO A 99 44.68 38.25 4.26
C PRO A 99 45.51 37.04 4.73
N GLY A 100 46.17 36.39 3.76
CA GLY A 100 47.44 35.70 3.97
C GLY A 100 47.39 34.26 4.50
N GLY A 101 47.57 33.28 3.60
CA GLY A 101 47.84 31.90 3.99
C GLY A 101 47.88 30.92 2.81
N ARG A 102 49.04 30.87 2.12
CA ARG A 102 49.51 29.86 1.14
C ARG A 102 48.46 29.21 0.22
N SER A 103 48.42 29.73 -1.00
CA SER A 103 47.84 29.09 -2.19
C SER A 103 48.41 27.67 -2.40
N ARG A 104 47.55 26.65 -2.29
CA ARG A 104 47.70 25.41 -3.06
C ARG A 104 46.84 25.59 -4.31
N ALA A 105 47.43 25.35 -5.47
CA ALA A 105 46.72 25.37 -6.75
C ALA A 105 45.50 24.43 -6.70
N PRO A 106 44.37 24.78 -7.34
CA PRO A 106 43.28 23.84 -7.53
C PRO A 106 43.80 22.63 -8.32
N PRO A 107 43.40 21.38 -8.00
CA PRO A 107 43.73 20.25 -8.84
C PRO A 107 43.06 20.41 -10.21
N PRO A 108 43.66 19.89 -11.29
CA PRO A 108 43.07 19.95 -12.62
C PRO A 108 41.72 19.21 -12.67
N PRO A 109 40.80 19.57 -13.59
CA PRO A 109 39.52 18.90 -13.74
C PRO A 109 39.76 17.53 -14.34
N GLY A 110 39.94 16.53 -13.48
CA GLY A 110 40.27 15.17 -13.89
C GLY A 110 39.83 14.20 -12.82
N ARG A 111 38.74 13.49 -13.13
CA ARG A 111 38.27 12.24 -12.51
C ARG A 111 38.23 12.30 -10.98
N ARG A 112 37.12 12.81 -10.44
CA ARG A 112 36.62 12.25 -9.19
C ARG A 112 36.54 10.75 -9.41
N LYS A 113 37.27 10.02 -8.57
CA LYS A 113 37.19 8.58 -8.50
C LYS A 113 35.76 8.29 -8.03
N GLU A 114 34.87 8.04 -8.99
CA GLU A 114 33.63 7.33 -8.77
C GLU A 114 34.02 6.02 -8.09
N ASN A 115 33.97 6.02 -6.76
CA ASN A 115 33.66 4.79 -6.05
C ASN A 115 32.15 4.62 -6.23
N ASP A 116 31.75 4.31 -7.46
CA ASP A 116 30.37 4.03 -7.84
C ASP A 116 30.06 2.60 -7.39
N ALA A 117 29.87 2.46 -6.07
CA ALA A 117 29.27 1.28 -5.50
C ALA A 117 27.76 1.37 -5.74
N GLY A 118 27.34 1.09 -6.98
CA GLY A 118 25.98 0.69 -7.37
C GLY A 118 24.85 1.30 -6.54
N THR A 119 24.67 2.62 -6.67
CA THR A 119 23.86 3.40 -5.75
C THR A 119 22.36 3.13 -5.94
N ARG A 120 21.76 2.41 -4.98
CA ARG A 120 20.36 1.95 -5.01
C ARG A 120 19.42 3.08 -4.54
N VAL A 121 18.70 3.71 -5.47
CA VAL A 121 17.61 4.65 -5.12
C VAL A 121 16.47 3.86 -4.52
N LEU A 122 16.15 4.12 -3.26
CA LEU A 122 15.05 3.48 -2.54
C LEU A 122 13.83 4.39 -2.45
N VAL A 123 14.09 5.68 -2.30
CA VAL A 123 13.08 6.71 -2.11
C VAL A 123 13.44 7.98 -2.88
N SER A 124 12.44 8.74 -3.29
CA SER A 124 12.63 10.06 -3.91
C SER A 124 11.45 10.99 -3.63
N GLY A 125 11.62 12.28 -3.94
CA GLY A 125 10.47 13.18 -4.08
C GLY A 125 9.56 12.78 -5.25
N ALA A 126 8.43 13.45 -5.34
CA ALA A 126 7.46 13.25 -6.43
C ALA A 126 8.09 13.48 -7.81
N MET A 127 7.77 12.62 -8.77
CA MET A 127 8.12 12.86 -10.17
C MET A 127 7.21 13.95 -10.73
N LEU A 128 7.78 14.95 -11.39
CA LEU A 128 6.98 15.97 -12.07
C LEU A 128 6.30 15.38 -13.30
N VAL A 129 4.97 15.49 -13.34
CA VAL A 129 4.13 15.03 -14.45
C VAL A 129 3.44 16.22 -15.09
N GLU A 130 3.77 16.49 -16.34
CA GLU A 130 3.15 17.56 -17.13
C GLU A 130 2.23 16.97 -18.18
N VAL A 131 1.01 17.48 -18.30
CA VAL A 131 0.12 17.13 -19.41
C VAL A 131 0.53 17.94 -20.64
N GLU A 132 1.02 17.27 -21.68
CA GLU A 132 1.44 17.91 -22.93
C GLU A 132 0.23 18.19 -23.82
N THR A 133 -0.62 17.18 -24.03
CA THR A 133 -1.82 17.28 -24.88
C THR A 133 -2.95 16.42 -24.36
N VAL A 134 -4.19 16.86 -24.58
CA VAL A 134 -5.39 16.02 -24.40
C VAL A 134 -5.72 15.39 -25.75
N LEU A 135 -5.69 14.07 -25.81
CA LEU A 135 -5.97 13.29 -27.03
C LEU A 135 -7.47 13.00 -27.16
N GLN A 136 -8.11 12.67 -26.04
CA GLN A 136 -9.55 12.50 -25.92
C GLN A 136 -10.02 13.16 -24.64
N THR A 137 -11.03 14.03 -24.77
CA THR A 137 -11.66 14.68 -23.62
C THR A 137 -12.47 13.69 -22.79
N GLN A 138 -12.87 14.13 -21.61
CA GLN A 138 -13.60 13.29 -20.67
C GLN A 138 -14.94 12.80 -21.23
N GLU A 139 -15.17 11.50 -21.18
CA GLU A 139 -16.40 10.84 -21.62
C GLU A 139 -16.93 9.89 -20.56
N SER A 140 -18.26 9.73 -20.48
CA SER A 140 -18.85 8.77 -19.55
C SER A 140 -18.66 7.34 -20.03
N VAL A 141 -18.27 6.46 -19.12
CA VAL A 141 -18.23 5.01 -19.37
C VAL A 141 -19.23 4.27 -18.50
N LEU A 142 -19.50 3.01 -18.87
CA LEU A 142 -20.42 2.17 -18.12
C LEU A 142 -19.89 1.91 -16.71
N ARG A 143 -20.77 2.00 -15.72
CA ARG A 143 -20.45 1.53 -14.38
C ARG A 143 -20.26 0.01 -14.42
N PRO A 144 -19.14 -0.51 -13.90
CA PRO A 144 -18.92 -1.95 -13.86
C PRO A 144 -19.93 -2.63 -12.95
N SER A 145 -20.27 -3.89 -13.26
CA SER A 145 -21.19 -4.70 -12.46
C SER A 145 -20.43 -5.44 -11.36
N TRP A 146 -20.93 -5.36 -10.12
CA TRP A 146 -20.39 -6.10 -8.97
C TRP A 146 -20.30 -7.60 -9.24
N ASP A 147 -21.32 -8.18 -9.86
CA ASP A 147 -21.36 -9.59 -10.17
C ASP A 147 -20.28 -10.03 -11.16
N THR A 148 -19.98 -9.18 -12.16
CA THR A 148 -18.92 -9.42 -13.13
C THR A 148 -17.56 -9.29 -12.47
N PHE A 149 -17.36 -8.25 -11.67
CA PHE A 149 -16.14 -8.04 -10.89
C PHE A 149 -15.85 -9.21 -9.94
N ALA A 150 -16.84 -9.63 -9.15
CA ALA A 150 -16.73 -10.81 -8.28
C ALA A 150 -16.36 -12.07 -9.05
N SER A 151 -16.92 -12.24 -10.25
CA SER A 151 -16.59 -13.38 -11.12
C SER A 151 -15.16 -13.31 -11.66
N SER A 152 -14.66 -12.11 -12.01
CA SER A 152 -13.27 -11.93 -12.49
C SER A 152 -12.20 -12.22 -11.44
N LEU A 153 -12.52 -12.07 -10.15
CA LEU A 153 -11.60 -12.34 -9.05
C LEU A 153 -11.59 -13.82 -8.62
N SER A 154 -12.67 -14.55 -8.90
CA SER A 154 -12.87 -15.92 -8.45
C SER A 154 -11.79 -16.87 -9.01
N GLY A 155 -11.24 -17.71 -8.13
CA GLY A 155 -10.19 -18.64 -8.52
C GLY A 155 -9.18 -18.91 -7.43
N VAL A 156 -8.25 -19.80 -7.76
CA VAL A 156 -7.02 -20.06 -7.02
C VAL A 156 -5.94 -19.17 -7.59
N TRP A 157 -5.35 -18.34 -6.73
CA TRP A 157 -4.24 -17.46 -7.05
C TRP A 157 -3.00 -17.92 -6.29
N LYS A 158 -1.89 -18.07 -7.00
CA LYS A 158 -0.58 -18.42 -6.42
C LYS A 158 0.36 -17.25 -6.59
N GLY A 159 1.16 -16.91 -5.58
CA GLY A 159 1.94 -15.69 -5.64
C GLY A 159 3.06 -15.59 -4.62
N VAL A 160 3.64 -14.39 -4.57
CA VAL A 160 4.65 -13.99 -3.59
C VAL A 160 4.18 -12.72 -2.89
N GLY A 161 4.62 -12.52 -1.65
CA GLY A 161 4.38 -11.31 -0.89
C GLY A 161 5.63 -10.85 -0.14
N ALA A 162 5.68 -9.55 0.14
CA ALA A 162 6.71 -8.90 0.94
C ALA A 162 6.13 -7.68 1.66
N VAL A 163 6.82 -7.22 2.69
CA VAL A 163 6.47 -6.00 3.43
C VAL A 163 7.65 -5.04 3.33
N PHE A 164 7.35 -3.75 3.21
CA PHE A 164 8.35 -2.71 3.06
C PHE A 164 8.13 -1.59 4.06
N SER A 165 9.25 -1.01 4.49
CA SER A 165 9.25 0.19 5.31
C SER A 165 8.66 1.36 4.51
N PRO A 166 7.65 2.06 5.05
CA PRO A 166 7.05 3.21 4.39
C PRO A 166 7.96 4.44 4.34
N ILE A 167 9.08 4.42 5.05
CA ILE A 167 10.03 5.54 5.14
C ILE A 167 11.27 5.27 4.29
N THR A 168 11.82 4.05 4.37
CA THR A 168 13.08 3.70 3.70
C THR A 168 12.89 2.85 2.45
N ALA A 169 11.68 2.35 2.18
CA ALA A 169 11.39 1.36 1.15
C ALA A 169 12.18 0.05 1.27
N GLU A 170 12.90 -0.19 2.38
CA GLU A 170 13.60 -1.45 2.66
C GLU A 170 12.61 -2.56 3.01
N MET A 171 12.98 -3.82 2.75
CA MET A 171 12.14 -4.95 3.18
C MET A 171 12.08 -5.04 4.70
N GLU A 172 10.89 -5.24 5.22
CA GLU A 172 10.65 -5.54 6.63
C GLU A 172 10.31 -7.03 6.81
N PRO A 173 10.62 -7.61 7.98
CA PRO A 173 10.28 -9.00 8.26
C PRO A 173 8.77 -9.25 8.17
N VAL A 174 8.38 -10.27 7.40
CA VAL A 174 6.99 -10.78 7.34
C VAL A 174 6.67 -11.74 8.48
N GLY A 175 7.69 -12.31 9.13
CA GLY A 175 7.53 -13.24 10.25
C GLY A 175 8.86 -13.69 10.85
N LEU A 176 8.75 -14.53 11.88
CA LEU A 176 9.89 -15.19 12.53
C LEU A 176 9.92 -16.66 12.15
N GLY A 177 11.09 -17.14 11.73
CA GLY A 177 11.35 -18.54 11.43
C GLY A 177 11.52 -19.40 12.67
N SER A 178 11.58 -20.71 12.44
CA SER A 178 11.73 -21.72 13.49
C SER A 178 13.01 -21.60 14.33
N LYS A 179 14.03 -20.88 13.84
CA LYS A 179 15.30 -20.62 14.52
C LYS A 179 15.37 -19.18 15.05
N GLN A 180 14.24 -18.50 15.18
CA GLN A 180 14.13 -17.10 15.59
C GLN A 180 14.84 -16.12 14.64
N GLU A 181 14.97 -16.49 13.37
CA GLU A 181 15.45 -15.63 12.31
C GLU A 181 14.30 -14.81 11.69
N TYR A 182 14.57 -13.58 11.27
CA TYR A 182 13.60 -12.79 10.50
C TYR A 182 13.47 -13.35 9.09
N LEU A 183 12.24 -13.48 8.60
CA LEU A 183 11.91 -13.92 7.24
C LEU A 183 11.29 -12.75 6.48
N TYR A 184 11.71 -12.52 5.24
CA TYR A 184 11.39 -11.29 4.50
C TYR A 184 10.45 -11.50 3.30
N ASP A 185 10.40 -12.71 2.72
CA ASP A 185 9.47 -13.04 1.65
C ASP A 185 8.41 -14.02 2.15
N CYS A 186 7.27 -14.08 1.46
CA CYS A 186 6.31 -15.18 1.61
C CYS A 186 5.82 -15.70 0.24
N TYR A 187 5.57 -16.99 0.15
CA TYR A 187 4.69 -17.56 -0.87
C TYR A 187 3.25 -17.48 -0.40
N THR A 188 2.32 -17.29 -1.34
CA THR A 188 0.90 -17.12 -1.06
C THR A 188 0.03 -18.02 -1.93
N LEU A 189 -1.03 -18.55 -1.33
CA LEU A 189 -2.10 -19.26 -2.02
C LEU A 189 -3.42 -18.64 -1.59
N SER A 190 -4.07 -17.90 -2.48
CA SER A 190 -5.36 -17.26 -2.23
C SER A 190 -6.47 -18.03 -2.94
N LEU A 191 -7.39 -18.61 -2.19
CA LEU A 191 -8.65 -19.15 -2.70
C LEU A 191 -9.72 -18.06 -2.63
N ILE A 192 -10.26 -17.70 -3.78
CA ILE A 192 -11.31 -16.68 -3.90
C ILE A 192 -12.58 -17.33 -4.45
N GLU A 193 -13.65 -17.27 -3.66
CA GLU A 193 -14.95 -17.82 -3.99
C GLU A 193 -16.01 -16.73 -4.03
N LYS A 194 -16.86 -16.79 -5.06
CA LYS A 194 -18.10 -16.03 -5.11
C LYS A 194 -19.16 -16.77 -4.32
N SER A 195 -19.77 -16.11 -3.35
CA SER A 195 -20.85 -16.65 -2.52
C SER A 195 -22.05 -15.70 -2.53
N TYR A 196 -23.17 -16.15 -1.99
CA TYR A 196 -24.38 -15.35 -1.86
C TYR A 196 -24.83 -15.32 -0.40
N ASP A 197 -25.02 -14.12 0.12
CA ASP A 197 -25.62 -13.86 1.42
C ASP A 197 -27.00 -13.20 1.27
N SER A 198 -27.90 -13.54 2.19
CA SER A 198 -29.30 -13.08 2.14
C SER A 198 -29.48 -11.60 2.45
N GLY A 199 -28.54 -10.96 3.14
CA GLY A 199 -28.57 -9.55 3.50
C GLY A 199 -27.82 -8.67 2.52
N HIS A 200 -26.64 -9.12 2.07
CA HIS A 200 -25.73 -8.31 1.24
C HIS A 200 -25.71 -8.70 -0.25
N GLY A 201 -26.37 -9.80 -0.63
CA GLY A 201 -26.37 -10.31 -1.99
C GLY A 201 -25.09 -11.06 -2.30
N THR A 202 -24.50 -10.81 -3.47
CA THR A 202 -23.23 -11.44 -3.86
C THR A 202 -22.08 -10.97 -2.98
N GLU A 203 -21.31 -11.89 -2.42
CA GLU A 203 -20.08 -11.60 -1.65
C GLU A 203 -18.88 -12.33 -2.26
N ILE A 204 -17.69 -11.77 -2.06
CA ILE A 204 -16.43 -12.40 -2.44
C ILE A 204 -15.74 -12.84 -1.15
N ARG A 205 -15.45 -14.13 -1.02
CA ARG A 205 -14.72 -14.70 0.12
C ARG A 205 -13.31 -15.03 -0.33
N ARG A 206 -12.32 -14.46 0.34
CA ARG A 206 -10.91 -14.68 0.07
C ARG A 206 -10.28 -15.33 1.30
N LYS A 207 -9.65 -16.49 1.09
CA LYS A 207 -8.82 -17.15 2.08
C LYS A 207 -7.40 -17.22 1.56
N THR A 208 -6.45 -16.62 2.27
CA THR A 208 -5.05 -16.59 1.86
C THR A 208 -4.21 -17.37 2.86
N ASN A 209 -3.55 -18.41 2.36
CA ASN A 209 -2.50 -19.13 3.04
C ASN A 209 -1.13 -18.56 2.67
N TRP A 210 -0.17 -18.65 3.59
CA TRP A 210 1.20 -18.20 3.35
C TRP A 210 2.24 -19.21 3.82
N VAL A 211 3.44 -19.10 3.27
CA VAL A 211 4.67 -19.69 3.81
C VAL A 211 5.74 -18.63 3.78
N GLN A 212 6.24 -18.23 4.94
CA GLN A 212 7.34 -17.27 5.06
C GLN A 212 8.67 -17.97 4.77
N LEU A 213 9.56 -17.25 4.09
CA LEU A 213 10.89 -17.73 3.72
C LEU A 213 11.86 -16.55 3.62
N ASN A 214 13.07 -16.85 3.14
CA ASN A 214 14.16 -15.91 2.95
C ASN A 214 14.62 -15.22 4.25
N PRO A 215 15.63 -15.78 4.94
CA PRO A 215 16.23 -15.15 6.11
C PRO A 215 17.22 -14.02 5.78
N HIS A 216 17.43 -13.72 4.50
CA HIS A 216 18.48 -12.82 4.04
C HIS A 216 17.98 -11.44 3.57
N GLY A 217 16.67 -11.27 3.34
CA GLY A 217 16.14 -10.04 2.75
C GLY A 217 16.61 -9.83 1.31
N GLU A 218 16.71 -8.57 0.86
CA GLU A 218 17.22 -8.25 -0.49
C GLU A 218 18.73 -8.47 -0.60
N ALA A 219 19.16 -9.17 -1.64
CA ALA A 219 20.59 -9.37 -1.88
C ALA A 219 21.29 -8.04 -2.25
N GLU A 220 22.39 -7.70 -1.55
CA GLU A 220 23.17 -6.47 -1.78
C GLU A 220 23.72 -6.30 -3.21
N LYS A 221 23.78 -7.37 -4.02
CA LYS A 221 24.48 -7.37 -5.32
C LYS A 221 23.65 -6.96 -6.55
N GLN A 222 22.37 -6.61 -6.41
CA GLN A 222 21.52 -6.31 -7.57
C GLN A 222 21.82 -4.95 -8.25
N SER A 223 22.82 -4.21 -7.77
CA SER A 223 23.26 -2.94 -8.34
C SER A 223 24.53 -3.01 -9.21
N ALA A 224 25.15 -4.19 -9.38
CA ALA A 224 26.28 -4.36 -10.29
C ALA A 224 25.79 -4.59 -11.74
N SER A 225 26.15 -3.68 -12.63
CA SER A 225 25.88 -3.72 -14.07
C SER A 225 26.54 -4.91 -14.77
N ASP A 226 25.97 -5.25 -15.93
CA ASP A 226 26.45 -6.19 -16.94
C ASP A 226 27.85 -5.80 -17.49
N ASP A 227 28.93 -6.07 -16.75
CA ASP A 227 30.30 -6.05 -17.29
C ASP A 227 31.05 -7.35 -16.96
N GLU A 228 31.15 -8.18 -18.01
CA GLU A 228 32.24 -9.09 -18.39
C GLU A 228 33.00 -9.91 -17.31
N TRP A 229 32.67 -11.21 -17.29
CA TRP A 229 33.57 -12.37 -17.20
C TRP A 229 34.67 -12.34 -16.12
N ASN A 230 34.41 -13.02 -15.00
CA ASN A 230 35.47 -13.71 -14.27
C ASN A 230 35.01 -15.10 -13.80
N HIS A 231 35.69 -16.12 -14.30
CA HIS A 231 35.49 -17.52 -13.91
C HIS A 231 35.95 -17.72 -12.46
N GLY A 232 35.10 -18.35 -11.64
CA GLY A 232 35.55 -19.06 -10.43
C GLY A 232 35.16 -18.47 -9.08
N SER A 233 33.90 -18.12 -8.87
CA SER A 233 33.27 -18.23 -7.55
C SER A 233 31.75 -18.27 -7.68
N SER A 234 31.16 -19.45 -7.61
CA SER A 234 29.71 -19.61 -7.46
C SER A 234 29.30 -19.10 -6.08
N SER A 235 29.01 -17.80 -5.96
CA SER A 235 28.68 -17.17 -4.68
C SER A 235 27.74 -15.96 -4.84
N GLY A 236 26.45 -16.20 -4.60
CA GLY A 236 25.70 -15.29 -3.73
C GLY A 236 24.22 -15.00 -4.00
N THR A 237 23.56 -15.56 -5.02
CA THR A 237 22.09 -15.63 -4.96
C THR A 237 21.74 -16.87 -4.15
N VAL A 238 21.22 -16.67 -2.93
CA VAL A 238 20.69 -17.78 -2.15
C VAL A 238 19.50 -18.34 -2.93
N ASP A 239 19.65 -19.57 -3.42
CA ASP A 239 18.60 -20.26 -4.14
C ASP A 239 17.49 -20.59 -3.14
N LEU A 240 16.37 -19.88 -3.27
CA LEU A 240 15.21 -20.08 -2.41
C LEU A 240 14.42 -21.28 -2.93
N PRO A 241 13.86 -22.14 -2.05
CA PRO A 241 13.07 -23.27 -2.49
C PRO A 241 11.91 -22.79 -3.36
N ALA A 242 11.67 -23.46 -4.49
CA ALA A 242 10.61 -23.07 -5.41
C ALA A 242 9.21 -23.20 -4.76
N HIS A 243 8.24 -22.46 -5.30
CA HIS A 243 6.88 -22.40 -4.78
C HIS A 243 6.22 -23.79 -4.67
N GLU A 244 6.56 -24.74 -5.54
CA GLU A 244 5.95 -26.08 -5.58
C GLU A 244 6.42 -27.00 -4.44
N TYR A 245 7.51 -26.65 -3.75
CA TYR A 245 8.01 -27.43 -2.61
C TYR A 245 7.12 -27.32 -1.37
N PHE A 246 6.22 -26.33 -1.33
CA PHE A 246 5.41 -26.04 -0.16
C PHE A 246 3.95 -26.46 -0.35
N ASP A 247 3.45 -27.24 0.60
CA ASP A 247 2.02 -27.53 0.73
C ASP A 247 1.31 -26.37 1.44
N LEU A 248 0.99 -25.33 0.67
CA LEU A 248 0.31 -24.13 1.15
C LEU A 248 -1.11 -24.40 1.67
N LYS A 249 -1.75 -25.52 1.32
CA LYS A 249 -3.07 -25.86 1.87
C LYS A 249 -2.99 -26.30 3.33
N ARG A 250 -1.83 -26.80 3.75
CA ARG A 250 -1.53 -27.18 5.13
C ARG A 250 -0.83 -26.09 5.93
N SER A 251 -0.43 -25.00 5.28
CA SER A 251 0.19 -23.88 5.96
C SER A 251 -0.84 -23.02 6.68
N ASP A 252 -0.35 -22.19 7.60
CA ASP A 252 -1.21 -21.31 8.38
C ASP A 252 -2.01 -20.38 7.47
N VAL A 253 -3.26 -20.17 7.86
CA VAL A 253 -4.13 -19.18 7.22
C VAL A 253 -3.64 -17.81 7.67
N LEU A 254 -3.16 -17.00 6.73
CA LEU A 254 -2.72 -15.64 6.99
C LEU A 254 -3.94 -14.74 7.22
N ASP A 255 -4.89 -14.81 6.29
CA ASP A 255 -5.99 -13.87 6.21
C ASP A 255 -7.26 -14.53 5.65
N GLU A 256 -8.39 -14.13 6.21
CA GLU A 256 -9.74 -14.48 5.74
C GLU A 256 -10.52 -13.19 5.63
N ASP A 257 -10.94 -12.86 4.41
CA ASP A 257 -11.57 -11.59 4.08
C ASP A 257 -12.88 -11.83 3.31
N VAL A 258 -13.87 -10.99 3.60
CA VAL A 258 -15.16 -10.96 2.92
C VAL A 258 -15.35 -9.57 2.34
N MET A 259 -15.44 -9.50 1.03
CA MET A 259 -15.72 -8.26 0.30
C MET A 259 -17.17 -8.27 -0.16
N ILE A 260 -17.89 -7.22 0.21
CA ILE A 260 -19.21 -6.87 -0.33
C ILE A 260 -19.06 -5.61 -1.18
N GLU A 261 -20.13 -5.15 -1.84
CA GLU A 261 -20.15 -3.85 -2.54
C GLU A 261 -20.17 -2.71 -1.51
N GLU A 262 -19.08 -2.57 -0.75
CA GLU A 262 -18.89 -1.57 0.29
C GLU A 262 -18.91 -0.16 -0.31
N PRO A 263 -19.42 0.87 0.39
CA PRO A 263 -19.52 2.21 -0.17
C PRO A 263 -18.20 2.82 -0.67
N GLY A 264 -17.06 2.40 -0.11
CA GLY A 264 -15.74 2.91 -0.46
C GLY A 264 -14.92 2.00 -1.39
N ILE A 265 -15.49 0.90 -1.90
CA ILE A 265 -14.83 0.07 -2.91
C ILE A 265 -15.12 0.61 -4.31
N VAL A 266 -14.05 0.82 -5.08
CA VAL A 266 -14.12 1.17 -6.50
C VAL A 266 -13.46 0.05 -7.28
N PHE A 267 -14.16 -0.48 -8.28
CA PHE A 267 -13.66 -1.55 -9.12
C PHE A 267 -13.79 -1.19 -10.61
N PHE A 268 -13.05 -1.91 -11.44
CA PHE A 268 -12.94 -1.70 -12.89
C PHE A 268 -13.18 -3.02 -13.64
N GLU A 269 -13.50 -2.93 -14.93
CA GLU A 269 -13.90 -4.11 -15.74
C GLU A 269 -12.79 -5.16 -15.92
N ASP A 270 -11.53 -4.75 -15.79
CA ASP A 270 -10.35 -5.62 -15.90
C ASP A 270 -10.07 -6.43 -14.61
N GLY A 271 -10.87 -6.23 -13.55
CA GLY A 271 -10.66 -6.83 -12.23
C GLY A 271 -9.76 -6.01 -11.31
N SER A 272 -9.28 -4.85 -11.76
CA SER A 272 -8.55 -3.90 -10.90
C SER A 272 -9.54 -3.24 -9.92
N TYR A 273 -9.07 -2.89 -8.71
CA TYR A 273 -9.91 -2.22 -7.71
C TYR A 273 -9.10 -1.45 -6.66
N SER A 274 -9.75 -0.49 -6.02
CA SER A 274 -9.31 0.19 -4.80
C SER A 274 -10.36 0.06 -3.70
N ARG A 275 -9.96 -0.47 -2.55
CA ARG A 275 -10.78 -0.62 -1.34
C ARG A 275 -10.22 0.26 -0.21
N GLY A 276 -11.11 0.91 0.53
CA GLY A 276 -10.80 1.82 1.63
C GLY A 276 -12.06 2.57 2.07
N PRO A 277 -11.99 3.42 3.11
CA PRO A 277 -13.15 4.15 3.62
C PRO A 277 -13.70 5.17 2.62
N LEU A 278 -15.01 5.47 2.69
CA LEU A 278 -15.58 6.60 1.95
C LEU A 278 -15.25 7.95 2.63
N ASP A 279 -15.21 7.93 3.95
CA ASP A 279 -14.93 9.08 4.81
C ASP A 279 -13.85 8.65 5.83
N ILE A 280 -12.75 9.39 5.88
CA ILE A 280 -11.70 9.29 6.90
C ILE A 280 -12.08 10.22 8.04
N GLU A 281 -11.97 9.74 9.28
CA GLU A 281 -12.23 10.56 10.46
C GLU A 281 -11.13 11.63 10.62
N ILE A 282 -11.44 12.85 10.18
CA ILE A 282 -10.61 14.06 10.31
C ILE A 282 -11.39 15.07 11.15
N GLY A 283 -10.75 15.71 12.13
CA GLY A 283 -11.45 16.58 13.08
C GLY A 283 -10.55 17.28 14.10
N GLU A 284 -11.14 18.03 15.03
CA GLU A 284 -10.38 18.69 16.08
C GLU A 284 -9.76 17.65 17.02
N TYR A 285 -8.44 17.77 17.24
CA TYR A 285 -7.71 16.94 18.18
C TYR A 285 -8.22 17.21 19.61
N ASP A 286 -8.90 16.21 20.17
CA ASP A 286 -9.33 16.22 21.56
C ASP A 286 -8.22 15.62 22.43
N GLU A 287 -7.44 16.50 23.08
CA GLU A 287 -6.36 16.11 24.01
C GLU A 287 -6.85 15.14 25.11
N SER A 288 -8.15 15.04 25.40
CA SER A 288 -8.68 14.08 26.38
C SER A 288 -8.82 12.64 25.85
N LYS A 289 -8.75 12.44 24.53
CA LYS A 289 -8.83 11.13 23.85
C LYS A 289 -7.44 10.63 23.46
N TYR A 290 -6.58 10.44 24.45
CA TYR A 290 -5.16 10.09 24.30
C TYR A 290 -4.82 8.80 23.50
N PHE A 291 -5.78 8.04 22.95
CA PHE A 291 -5.51 6.67 22.47
C PHE A 291 -6.27 6.20 21.21
N LEU A 292 -6.91 7.09 20.44
CA LEU A 292 -7.59 6.68 19.21
C LEU A 292 -7.06 7.51 18.04
N SER A 293 -5.94 7.06 17.49
CA SER A 293 -5.51 7.46 16.16
C SER A 293 -6.21 6.53 15.16
N PRO A 294 -7.15 7.02 14.34
CA PRO A 294 -7.80 6.18 13.35
C PRO A 294 -6.78 5.59 12.39
N THR A 295 -6.75 4.25 12.30
CA THR A 295 -5.88 3.52 11.38
C THR A 295 -6.73 2.84 10.34
N TYR A 296 -6.45 3.13 9.07
CA TYR A 296 -7.18 2.58 7.94
C TYR A 296 -6.25 1.75 7.05
N GLN A 297 -6.82 0.73 6.43
CA GLN A 297 -6.17 -0.04 5.37
C GLN A 297 -6.73 0.36 4.01
N PHE A 298 -5.84 0.61 3.07
CA PHE A 298 -6.16 0.92 1.68
C PHE A 298 -5.56 -0.16 0.81
N GLU A 299 -6.41 -0.98 0.20
CA GLU A 299 -6.00 -2.05 -0.71
C GLU A 299 -6.20 -1.58 -2.15
N GLN A 300 -5.14 -1.65 -2.96
CA GLN A 300 -5.20 -1.35 -4.39
C GLN A 300 -4.69 -2.56 -5.16
N SER A 301 -5.45 -3.00 -6.17
CA SER A 301 -5.13 -4.16 -7.00
C SER A 301 -5.12 -3.75 -8.47
N LEU A 302 -3.98 -3.96 -9.13
CA LEU A 302 -3.77 -3.73 -10.56
C LEU A 302 -3.73 -5.08 -11.28
N VAL A 303 -4.54 -5.26 -12.31
CA VAL A 303 -4.60 -6.51 -13.08
C VAL A 303 -3.90 -6.36 -14.43
N LYS A 304 -3.03 -7.31 -14.78
CA LYS A 304 -2.38 -7.42 -16.10
C LYS A 304 -2.83 -8.70 -16.79
N GLY A 305 -3.48 -8.54 -17.95
CA GLY A 305 -3.87 -9.66 -18.81
C GLY A 305 -4.88 -10.64 -18.19
N CYS A 306 -5.66 -10.22 -17.19
CA CYS A 306 -6.68 -11.01 -16.49
C CYS A 306 -6.18 -12.24 -15.69
N HIS A 307 -4.88 -12.52 -15.69
CA HIS A 307 -4.30 -13.71 -15.02
C HIS A 307 -3.10 -13.38 -14.13
N LYS A 308 -2.71 -12.09 -14.05
CA LYS A 308 -1.71 -11.61 -13.09
C LYS A 308 -2.25 -10.38 -12.40
N ARG A 309 -1.97 -10.24 -11.11
CA ARG A 309 -2.31 -9.04 -10.37
C ARG A 309 -1.20 -8.64 -9.41
N LEU A 310 -1.04 -7.34 -9.24
CA LEU A 310 -0.29 -6.74 -8.15
C LEU A 310 -1.30 -6.20 -7.15
N ARG A 311 -1.16 -6.55 -5.88
CA ARG A 311 -2.03 -6.10 -4.80
C ARG A 311 -1.17 -5.46 -3.72
N ILE A 312 -1.48 -4.21 -3.38
CA ILE A 312 -0.76 -3.45 -2.36
C ILE A 312 -1.73 -3.05 -1.27
N VAL A 313 -1.28 -3.12 -0.02
CA VAL A 313 -2.03 -2.66 1.15
C VAL A 313 -1.19 -1.62 1.88
N HIS A 314 -1.68 -0.38 1.88
CA HIS A 314 -1.16 0.69 2.72
C HIS A 314 -1.93 0.70 4.04
N THR A 315 -1.23 0.60 5.16
CA THR A 315 -1.82 0.84 6.49
C THR A 315 -1.40 2.24 6.93
N ILE A 316 -2.37 3.14 7.11
CA ILE A 316 -2.10 4.55 7.37
C ILE A 316 -2.84 4.97 8.64
N GLU A 317 -2.12 5.61 9.54
CA GLU A 317 -2.59 6.18 10.78
C GLU A 317 -2.78 7.70 10.63
N PHE A 318 -3.92 8.20 11.12
CA PHE A 318 -4.28 9.62 11.09
C PHE A 318 -4.19 10.19 12.50
N ASN A 319 -3.04 10.75 12.83
CA ASN A 319 -2.75 11.38 14.11
C ASN A 319 -3.20 12.84 14.14
N GLU A 320 -3.38 13.37 15.36
CA GLU A 320 -3.69 14.79 15.60
C GLU A 320 -4.91 15.29 14.80
N GLY A 321 -5.94 14.45 14.67
CA GLY A 321 -7.15 14.81 13.94
C GLY A 321 -6.97 14.86 12.42
N GLY A 322 -5.95 14.19 11.88
CA GLY A 322 -5.60 14.15 10.46
C GLY A 322 -4.51 15.14 10.06
N ALA A 323 -3.98 15.93 11.00
CA ALA A 323 -2.86 16.85 10.75
C ALA A 323 -1.53 16.12 10.57
N ASN A 324 -1.39 14.92 11.16
CA ASN A 324 -0.21 14.08 11.02
C ASN A 324 -0.61 12.74 10.42
N ILE A 325 -0.22 12.50 9.18
CA ILE A 325 -0.54 11.27 8.43
C ILE A 325 0.71 10.41 8.39
N GLN A 326 0.62 9.20 8.94
CA GLN A 326 1.75 8.29 9.01
C GLN A 326 1.39 6.97 8.34
N THR A 327 2.08 6.63 7.25
CA THR A 327 2.04 5.27 6.72
C THR A 327 2.84 4.37 7.67
N VAL A 328 2.19 3.33 8.19
CA VAL A 328 2.74 2.39 9.17
C VAL A 328 3.31 1.15 8.48
N ARG A 329 2.69 0.70 7.38
CA ARG A 329 3.09 -0.52 6.68
C ARG A 329 2.68 -0.49 5.21
N VAL A 330 3.56 -1.00 4.35
CA VAL A 330 3.28 -1.27 2.93
C VAL A 330 3.48 -2.76 2.66
N ALA A 331 2.40 -3.50 2.41
CA ALA A 331 2.46 -4.91 2.03
C ALA A 331 2.16 -5.06 0.53
N VAL A 332 3.00 -5.80 -0.19
CA VAL A 332 2.88 -5.99 -1.64
C VAL A 332 2.80 -7.47 -1.95
N TYR A 333 1.88 -7.83 -2.85
CA TYR A 333 1.68 -9.19 -3.34
C TYR A 333 1.64 -9.17 -4.86
N GLU A 334 2.34 -10.11 -5.49
CA GLU A 334 2.14 -10.42 -6.90
C GLU A 334 1.60 -11.84 -7.03
N GLU A 335 0.44 -11.98 -7.68
CA GLU A 335 -0.30 -13.22 -7.75
C GLU A 335 -0.65 -13.55 -9.21
N LYS A 336 -0.53 -14.83 -9.57
CA LYS A 336 -0.96 -15.39 -10.85
C LYS A 336 -2.17 -16.28 -10.64
N TRP A 337 -3.15 -16.14 -11.52
CA TRP A 337 -4.31 -17.02 -11.56
C TRP A 337 -3.87 -18.41 -12.01
N ALA A 338 -4.17 -19.41 -11.19
CA ALA A 338 -3.80 -20.80 -11.44
C ALA A 338 -4.98 -21.62 -11.97
N SER A 339 -6.18 -21.44 -11.39
CA SER A 339 -7.35 -22.24 -11.75
C SER A 339 -8.66 -21.71 -11.18
N PRO A 340 -9.83 -22.19 -11.64
CA PRO A 340 -11.11 -21.92 -11.00
C PRO A 340 -11.17 -22.49 -9.58
N ALA A 341 -11.89 -21.83 -8.67
CA ALA A 341 -11.94 -22.18 -7.25
C ALA A 341 -12.52 -23.58 -6.99
N ASN A 342 -13.38 -24.07 -7.88
CA ASN A 342 -14.06 -25.36 -7.77
C ASN A 342 -13.31 -26.53 -8.44
N ILE A 343 -12.15 -26.28 -9.06
CA ILE A 343 -11.36 -27.32 -9.70
C ILE A 343 -10.12 -27.60 -8.85
N HIS A 344 -9.92 -28.87 -8.52
CA HIS A 344 -8.68 -29.30 -7.88
C HIS A 344 -7.55 -29.29 -8.91
N VAL A 345 -6.62 -28.36 -8.76
CA VAL A 345 -5.37 -28.35 -9.52
C VAL A 345 -4.28 -29.04 -8.72
N GLU A 346 -3.59 -29.97 -9.38
CA GLU A 346 -2.40 -30.61 -8.83
C GLU A 346 -1.36 -29.53 -8.50
N ASP A 347 -0.84 -29.58 -7.27
CA ASP A 347 -0.04 -28.50 -6.68
C ASP A 347 1.27 -28.22 -7.44
N ASN A 348 1.71 -29.16 -8.29
CA ASN A 348 2.93 -29.14 -9.09
C ASN A 348 2.90 -28.21 -10.31
N THR A 349 1.80 -27.48 -10.57
CA THR A 349 1.79 -26.51 -11.69
C THR A 349 2.77 -25.39 -11.35
N PRO A 350 3.85 -25.23 -12.13
CA PRO A 350 4.92 -24.33 -11.75
C PRO A 350 4.46 -22.88 -11.85
N VAL A 351 4.78 -22.10 -10.83
CA VAL A 351 4.44 -20.67 -10.79
C VAL A 351 5.71 -19.87 -11.00
N ASP A 352 5.84 -19.33 -12.20
CA ASP A 352 6.97 -18.49 -12.60
C ASP A 352 6.91 -17.09 -11.92
N VAL A 353 7.07 -17.04 -10.60
CA VAL A 353 7.04 -15.81 -9.81
C VAL A 353 8.20 -15.85 -8.83
N SER A 354 9.23 -15.04 -9.09
CA SER A 354 10.38 -14.91 -8.19
C SER A 354 9.99 -14.12 -6.92
N PRO A 355 10.55 -14.44 -5.74
CA PRO A 355 10.41 -13.62 -4.53
C PRO A 355 10.87 -12.17 -4.76
N PHE A 356 10.27 -11.20 -4.06
CA PHE A 356 10.57 -9.78 -4.26
C PHE A 356 12.04 -9.46 -3.98
N SER A 357 12.64 -10.14 -2.98
CA SER A 357 14.05 -10.00 -2.66
C SER A 357 15.03 -10.33 -3.79
N GLN A 358 14.59 -11.11 -4.77
CA GLN A 358 15.38 -11.56 -5.91
C GLN A 358 15.13 -10.71 -7.18
N ARG A 359 14.30 -9.68 -7.10
CA ARG A 359 13.91 -8.85 -8.24
C ARG A 359 14.62 -7.51 -8.22
N LYS A 360 14.97 -7.02 -9.41
CA LYS A 360 15.50 -5.68 -9.59
C LYS A 360 14.47 -4.63 -9.14
N ARG A 361 14.97 -3.56 -8.51
CA ARG A 361 14.18 -2.35 -8.21
C ARG A 361 14.06 -1.47 -9.44
N THR A 362 12.91 -0.82 -9.55
CA THR A 362 12.64 0.18 -10.59
C THR A 362 13.49 1.41 -10.36
N LYS A 363 14.06 1.94 -11.43
CA LYS A 363 14.84 3.18 -11.38
C LYS A 363 13.98 4.37 -11.85
N PRO A 364 14.13 5.57 -11.27
CA PRO A 364 13.42 6.76 -11.74
C PRO A 364 13.56 7.03 -13.24
N SER A 365 14.74 6.76 -13.81
CA SER A 365 15.01 6.91 -15.25
C SER A 365 14.15 6.02 -16.14
N GLU A 366 13.66 4.88 -15.64
CA GLU A 366 12.77 3.97 -16.37
C GLU A 366 11.37 4.57 -16.53
N LEU A 367 10.95 5.44 -15.60
CA LEU A 367 9.66 6.12 -15.67
C LEU A 367 9.74 7.51 -16.34
N THR A 368 10.93 8.08 -16.51
CA THR A 368 11.13 9.36 -17.21
C THR A 368 10.81 9.25 -18.70
N GLY A 369 10.22 10.32 -19.24
CA GLY A 369 9.91 10.49 -20.66
C GLY A 369 8.43 10.70 -20.96
N PRO A 370 8.05 10.69 -22.25
CA PRO A 370 6.68 10.84 -22.70
C PRO A 370 5.87 9.54 -22.60
N TRP A 371 4.63 9.66 -22.14
CA TRP A 371 3.67 8.60 -21.91
C TRP A 371 2.35 8.94 -22.58
N LYS A 372 1.80 7.98 -23.31
CA LYS A 372 0.39 8.00 -23.67
C LYS A 372 -0.38 7.40 -22.50
N VAL A 373 -1.36 8.14 -21.97
CA VAL A 373 -2.09 7.76 -20.75
C VAL A 373 -3.58 7.63 -21.08
N TYR A 374 -4.10 6.42 -20.89
CA TYR A 374 -5.53 6.15 -20.84
C TYR A 374 -5.94 6.08 -19.38
N GLU A 375 -6.89 6.91 -18.96
CA GLU A 375 -7.31 7.06 -17.58
C GLU A 375 -8.81 6.79 -17.47
N VAL A 376 -9.20 5.98 -16.50
CA VAL A 376 -10.59 5.80 -16.07
C VAL A 376 -10.68 6.24 -14.62
N SER A 377 -11.54 7.22 -14.36
CA SER A 377 -11.76 7.76 -13.02
C SER A 377 -13.16 7.46 -12.52
N ALA A 378 -13.28 7.27 -11.21
CA ALA A 378 -14.53 7.04 -10.51
C ALA A 378 -14.70 8.09 -9.42
N THR A 379 -15.76 8.91 -9.52
CA THR A 379 -16.06 9.99 -8.57
C THR A 379 -17.32 9.65 -7.77
N PRO A 380 -17.29 9.65 -6.43
CA PRO A 380 -18.45 9.37 -5.61
C PRO A 380 -19.49 10.50 -5.65
N ILE A 381 -20.77 10.13 -5.63
CA ILE A 381 -21.92 11.03 -5.55
C ILE A 381 -22.46 11.03 -4.12
N PHE A 382 -22.28 12.14 -3.40
CA PHE A 382 -22.72 12.28 -1.99
C PHE A 382 -24.21 12.65 -1.81
N SER A 383 -25.06 12.40 -2.81
CA SER A 383 -26.48 12.80 -2.78
C SER A 383 -27.32 11.86 -1.91
N GLU A 384 -28.08 12.41 -0.95
CA GLU A 384 -29.00 11.63 -0.09
C GLU A 384 -30.02 10.84 -0.90
N LYS A 385 -30.55 11.43 -1.98
CA LYS A 385 -31.51 10.75 -2.89
C LYS A 385 -30.91 9.54 -3.60
N VAL A 386 -29.60 9.58 -3.88
CA VAL A 386 -28.90 8.49 -4.56
C VAL A 386 -28.57 7.38 -3.58
N LYS A 387 -28.21 7.72 -2.34
CA LYS A 387 -28.00 6.76 -1.25
C LYS A 387 -29.25 5.92 -0.94
N GLU A 388 -30.44 6.53 -1.01
CA GLU A 388 -31.72 5.84 -0.78
C GLU A 388 -32.10 4.87 -1.92
N ILE A 389 -31.67 5.13 -3.15
CA ILE A 389 -32.05 4.34 -4.34
C ILE A 389 -31.06 3.19 -4.59
N GLU A 390 -29.76 3.45 -4.41
CA GLU A 390 -28.71 2.48 -4.75
C GLU A 390 -28.11 1.74 -3.55
N GLY A 391 -28.55 2.04 -2.31
CA GLY A 391 -28.08 1.33 -1.12
C GLY A 391 -26.62 1.57 -0.74
N GLY A 392 -25.99 2.62 -1.29
CA GLY A 392 -24.56 2.93 -1.10
C GLY A 392 -24.11 4.23 -1.77
N ALA A 393 -22.81 4.48 -1.82
CA ALA A 393 -22.25 5.60 -2.60
C ALA A 393 -22.24 5.23 -4.09
N ALA A 394 -22.95 5.98 -4.91
CA ALA A 394 -22.91 5.82 -6.35
C ALA A 394 -21.66 6.48 -6.92
N PHE A 395 -21.02 5.84 -7.90
CA PHE A 395 -19.86 6.39 -8.60
C PHE A 395 -20.22 6.76 -10.04
N VAL A 396 -19.72 7.90 -10.50
CA VAL A 396 -19.68 8.25 -11.92
C VAL A 396 -18.33 7.84 -12.47
N TYR A 397 -18.35 7.04 -13.53
CA TYR A 397 -17.13 6.61 -14.22
C TYR A 397 -16.92 7.43 -15.48
N LEU A 398 -15.72 7.97 -15.62
CA LEU A 398 -15.32 8.83 -16.72
C LEU A 398 -13.99 8.33 -17.29
N CYS A 399 -13.81 8.37 -18.60
CA CYS A 399 -12.53 8.06 -19.24
C CYS A 399 -11.96 9.27 -19.96
N MET A 400 -10.63 9.33 -20.05
CA MET A 400 -9.92 10.36 -20.81
C MET A 400 -8.59 9.83 -21.33
N GLU A 401 -8.11 10.42 -22.42
CA GLU A 401 -6.83 10.07 -23.03
C GLU A 401 -5.93 11.31 -23.13
N THR A 402 -4.70 11.22 -22.64
CA THR A 402 -3.75 12.34 -22.61
C THR A 402 -2.34 11.89 -22.98
N MET A 403 -1.53 12.83 -23.44
CA MET A 403 -0.08 12.72 -23.44
C MET A 403 0.46 13.40 -22.20
N LYS A 404 1.24 12.67 -21.41
CA LYS A 404 1.93 13.19 -20.23
C LYS A 404 3.44 13.04 -20.40
N LYS A 405 4.21 13.98 -19.88
CA LYS A 405 5.67 13.90 -19.80
C LYS A 405 6.08 13.80 -18.34
N ARG A 406 6.88 12.78 -18.03
CA ARG A 406 7.49 12.59 -16.72
C ARG A 406 8.92 13.07 -16.75
N SER A 407 9.26 13.91 -15.79
CA SER A 407 10.63 14.36 -15.54
C SER A 407 11.19 13.66 -14.31
N LEU A 408 12.51 13.60 -14.21
CA LEU A 408 13.17 13.12 -13.00
C LEU A 408 12.75 13.97 -11.79
N PRO A 409 12.67 13.39 -10.60
CA PRO A 409 12.41 14.15 -9.39
C PRO A 409 13.53 15.17 -9.15
N GLU A 410 13.20 16.32 -8.56
CA GLU A 410 14.17 17.40 -8.29
C GLU A 410 15.25 16.97 -7.27
N SER A 411 14.93 15.98 -6.43
CA SER A 411 15.83 15.30 -5.50
C SER A 411 15.72 13.77 -5.68
N SER A 412 16.87 13.09 -5.83
CA SER A 412 16.95 11.63 -5.83
C SER A 412 17.90 11.19 -4.72
N VAL A 413 17.40 10.40 -3.75
CA VAL A 413 18.22 9.99 -2.60
C VAL A 413 18.81 8.61 -2.86
N PHE A 414 20.09 8.55 -2.58
CA PHE A 414 20.91 7.36 -2.63
C PHE A 414 21.27 6.99 -1.20
N PHE A 415 20.86 5.80 -0.72
CA PHE A 415 21.15 5.44 0.67
C PHE A 415 22.66 5.17 0.85
N GLY A 416 23.31 5.94 1.73
CA GLY A 416 24.76 5.94 1.96
C GLY A 416 25.38 7.34 2.05
N GLU A 417 24.69 8.37 1.57
CA GLU A 417 25.05 9.77 1.83
C GLU A 417 24.20 10.29 2.99
N GLU A 418 24.86 10.51 4.14
CA GLU A 418 24.32 11.06 5.38
C GLU A 418 24.00 12.56 5.24
N GLU A 419 23.29 12.95 4.17
CA GLU A 419 22.80 14.31 3.98
C GLU A 419 21.29 14.31 4.24
N MET A 420 20.92 14.90 5.38
CA MET A 420 19.56 14.97 5.90
C MET A 420 18.67 15.74 4.92
N LEU A 421 18.02 15.06 3.98
CA LEU A 421 16.76 15.55 3.45
C LEU A 421 15.76 15.56 4.59
N ASP A 422 15.01 16.65 4.71
CA ASP A 422 13.84 16.65 5.57
C ASP A 422 12.96 15.50 5.08
N MET A 423 12.64 14.54 5.96
CA MET A 423 11.80 13.36 5.61
C MET A 423 10.44 13.74 4.99
N GLN A 424 10.11 15.04 5.02
CA GLN A 424 8.96 15.68 4.38
C GLN A 424 9.05 15.72 2.84
N ASP A 425 10.25 15.55 2.25
CA ASP A 425 10.46 15.57 0.79
C ASP A 425 10.42 14.17 0.15
N VAL A 426 10.21 13.10 0.94
CA VAL A 426 10.12 11.72 0.44
C VAL A 426 8.67 11.38 0.12
N THR A 427 8.39 11.15 -1.16
CA THR A 427 7.03 10.86 -1.64
C THR A 427 6.90 9.47 -2.24
N ILE A 428 7.91 9.01 -2.99
CA ILE A 428 7.85 7.77 -3.77
C ILE A 428 8.77 6.69 -3.20
N LEU A 429 8.21 5.51 -2.97
CA LEU A 429 8.92 4.27 -2.62
C LEU A 429 9.19 3.47 -3.90
N TRP A 430 10.46 3.16 -4.16
CA TRP A 430 10.92 2.40 -5.34
C TRP A 430 11.11 0.93 -5.00
N LEU A 431 10.06 0.12 -5.12
CA LEU A 431 10.04 -1.27 -4.65
C LEU A 431 10.53 -2.26 -5.73
N PRO A 432 10.97 -3.48 -5.35
CA PRO A 432 11.35 -4.52 -6.30
C PRO A 432 10.20 -4.94 -7.24
N GLY A 433 10.53 -5.35 -8.47
CA GLY A 433 9.56 -5.96 -9.38
C GLY A 433 8.66 -4.99 -10.14
N GLY A 434 9.14 -3.79 -10.45
CA GLY A 434 8.36 -2.82 -11.22
C GLY A 434 7.46 -1.92 -10.38
N VAL A 435 7.49 -2.05 -9.06
CA VAL A 435 6.48 -1.48 -8.17
C VAL A 435 6.93 -0.12 -7.65
N THR A 436 6.06 0.88 -7.72
CA THR A 436 6.22 2.10 -6.93
C THR A 436 4.97 2.37 -6.09
N ALA A 437 5.16 2.97 -4.93
CA ALA A 437 4.09 3.28 -3.99
C ALA A 437 4.32 4.68 -3.43
N TYR A 438 3.24 5.43 -3.17
CA TYR A 438 3.34 6.77 -2.61
C TYR A 438 2.09 7.14 -1.82
N VAL A 439 2.31 7.92 -0.77
CA VAL A 439 1.26 8.59 0.00
C VAL A 439 1.72 10.04 0.12
N ASP A 440 0.94 10.96 -0.46
CA ASP A 440 1.32 12.36 -0.57
C ASP A 440 0.14 13.27 -0.25
N VAL A 441 0.43 14.47 0.28
CA VAL A 441 -0.56 15.53 0.44
C VAL A 441 -0.16 16.70 -0.44
N ASP A 442 -0.97 16.98 -1.45
CA ASP A 442 -0.65 18.07 -2.37
C ASP A 442 -0.82 19.46 -1.72
N LYS A 443 -0.42 20.49 -2.46
CA LYS A 443 -0.53 21.90 -2.06
C LYS A 443 -1.97 22.36 -1.77
N ASP A 444 -2.97 21.68 -2.32
CA ASP A 444 -4.39 21.98 -2.13
C ASP A 444 -4.95 21.18 -0.92
N GLY A 445 -4.11 20.37 -0.27
CA GLY A 445 -4.43 19.56 0.90
C GLY A 445 -5.10 18.23 0.54
N ILE A 446 -5.01 17.78 -0.72
CA ILE A 446 -5.57 16.51 -1.17
C ILE A 446 -4.58 15.39 -0.82
N LEU A 447 -5.04 14.43 -0.03
CA LEU A 447 -4.29 13.22 0.26
C LEU A 447 -4.45 12.24 -0.90
N CYS A 448 -3.36 11.88 -1.55
CA CYS A 448 -3.30 10.89 -2.61
C CYS A 448 -2.57 9.63 -2.14
N ILE A 449 -3.22 8.47 -2.29
CA ILE A 449 -2.63 7.15 -2.05
C ILE A 449 -2.50 6.45 -3.40
N GLY A 450 -1.26 6.19 -3.82
CA GLY A 450 -0.96 5.74 -5.17
C GLY A 450 -0.06 4.52 -5.25
N VAL A 451 -0.28 3.73 -6.29
CA VAL A 451 0.57 2.59 -6.66
C VAL A 451 0.77 2.56 -8.17
N SER A 452 1.97 2.15 -8.57
CA SER A 452 2.37 1.94 -9.96
C SER A 452 2.95 0.55 -10.14
N TRP A 453 2.68 -0.08 -11.28
CA TRP A 453 3.27 -1.35 -11.69
C TRP A 453 3.80 -1.27 -13.13
N TYR A 454 5.11 -1.05 -13.22
CA TYR A 454 5.85 -0.94 -14.47
C TYR A 454 6.31 -2.31 -14.96
N SER A 455 6.20 -2.52 -16.26
CA SER A 455 6.72 -3.70 -16.95
C SER A 455 7.76 -3.32 -18.00
N GLU A 456 8.72 -4.21 -18.23
CA GLU A 456 9.82 -4.01 -19.20
C GLU A 456 9.32 -3.80 -20.65
N GLU A 457 8.07 -4.18 -20.93
CA GLU A 457 7.37 -3.91 -22.19
C GLU A 457 7.10 -2.41 -22.44
N GLY A 458 7.30 -1.55 -21.43
CA GLY A 458 7.01 -0.13 -21.51
C GLY A 458 5.57 0.22 -21.16
N ILE A 459 4.86 -0.67 -20.46
CA ILE A 459 3.52 -0.44 -19.94
C ILE A 459 3.63 -0.22 -18.44
N ASN A 460 2.98 0.83 -17.95
CA ASN A 460 2.85 1.14 -16.53
C ASN A 460 1.37 1.22 -16.16
N LEU A 461 0.93 0.42 -15.19
CA LEU A 461 -0.40 0.52 -14.62
C LEU A 461 -0.33 1.37 -13.36
N VAL A 462 -1.25 2.31 -13.17
CA VAL A 462 -1.26 3.20 -12.00
C VAL A 462 -2.65 3.24 -11.40
N MET A 463 -2.74 3.21 -10.08
CA MET A 463 -3.98 3.49 -9.37
C MET A 463 -3.75 4.55 -8.31
N GLU A 464 -4.62 5.53 -8.25
CA GLU A 464 -4.60 6.63 -7.27
C GLU A 464 -5.95 6.73 -6.58
N ARG A 465 -5.94 7.05 -5.30
CA ARG A 465 -7.12 7.27 -4.47
C ARG A 465 -6.95 8.58 -3.70
N ASP A 466 -7.83 9.53 -3.98
CA ASP A 466 -7.72 10.89 -3.47
C ASP A 466 -8.77 11.19 -2.41
N TYR A 467 -8.36 11.84 -1.33
CA TYR A 467 -9.22 12.37 -0.28
C TYR A 467 -9.06 13.88 -0.15
N GLY A 468 -10.18 14.57 0.04
CA GLY A 468 -10.16 16.01 0.31
C GLY A 468 -9.72 16.32 1.73
N THR A 469 -9.51 17.60 2.00
CA THR A 469 -9.22 18.14 3.35
C THR A 469 -10.33 17.87 4.38
N ASP A 470 -11.53 17.51 3.93
CA ASP A 470 -12.66 17.09 4.76
C ASP A 470 -12.70 15.57 5.03
N GLY A 471 -11.66 14.83 4.62
CA GLY A 471 -11.54 13.39 4.79
C GLY A 471 -12.40 12.57 3.83
N LYS A 472 -13.10 13.20 2.89
CA LYS A 472 -14.00 12.51 1.96
C LYS A 472 -13.29 12.06 0.71
N LEU A 473 -13.61 10.85 0.25
CA LEU A 473 -13.16 10.32 -1.04
C LEU A 473 -13.57 11.28 -2.16
N ARG A 474 -12.61 11.69 -2.98
CA ARG A 474 -12.83 12.59 -4.13
C ARG A 474 -12.85 11.84 -5.43
N GLU A 475 -11.87 10.97 -5.64
CA GLU A 475 -11.72 10.26 -6.89
C GLU A 475 -10.85 9.03 -6.71
N VAL A 476 -11.13 7.99 -7.47
CA VAL A 476 -10.19 6.89 -7.72
C VAL A 476 -9.88 6.86 -9.20
N ARG A 477 -8.60 6.89 -9.56
CA ARG A 477 -8.14 6.88 -10.95
C ARG A 477 -7.35 5.61 -11.23
N MET A 478 -7.70 4.91 -12.31
CA MET A 478 -6.93 3.82 -12.89
C MET A 478 -6.35 4.28 -14.22
N LYS A 479 -5.03 4.15 -14.39
CA LYS A 479 -4.31 4.60 -15.58
C LYS A 479 -3.59 3.42 -16.21
N THR A 480 -3.73 3.29 -17.52
CA THR A 480 -2.85 2.49 -18.36
C THR A 480 -1.96 3.43 -19.15
N GLU A 481 -0.66 3.33 -18.91
CA GLU A 481 0.31 4.24 -19.49
C GLU A 481 1.27 3.48 -20.39
N ILE A 482 1.43 3.97 -21.61
CA ILE A 482 2.26 3.34 -22.62
C ILE A 482 3.40 4.29 -22.93
N LYS A 483 4.63 3.84 -22.64
CA LYS A 483 5.85 4.61 -22.90
C LYS A 483 6.01 4.76 -24.40
N ARG A 484 6.15 6.00 -24.87
CA ARG A 484 6.32 6.25 -26.30
C ARG A 484 7.73 5.82 -26.72
N ARG A 485 7.83 4.69 -27.43
CA ARG A 485 9.08 4.16 -28.02
C ARG A 485 9.23 4.49 -29.52
N TRP A 486 8.29 5.22 -30.11
CA TRP A 486 8.29 5.50 -31.55
C TRP A 486 8.98 6.82 -31.89
N ASN A 487 10.02 6.76 -32.73
CA ASN A 487 10.67 7.89 -33.41
C ASN A 487 9.78 8.46 -34.52
N GLN A 488 8.57 8.93 -34.20
CA GLN A 488 7.71 9.57 -35.21
C GLN A 488 7.65 11.06 -34.92
N PRO A 489 8.06 11.91 -35.89
CA PRO A 489 7.92 13.34 -35.75
C PRO A 489 6.44 13.66 -35.52
N VAL A 490 6.19 14.58 -34.59
CA VAL A 490 4.87 15.16 -34.38
C VAL A 490 4.44 15.76 -35.74
N PRO A 491 3.26 15.41 -36.29
CA PRO A 491 2.77 16.09 -37.48
C PRO A 491 2.62 17.60 -37.18
N PRO A 492 2.93 18.47 -38.15
CA PRO A 492 2.95 19.93 -37.96
C PRO A 492 1.60 20.52 -37.55
#